data_AF-A0AAD1JE86-F1
#
_entry.id   AF-A0AAD1JE86-F1
#
_cell.length_a   1.000
_cell.length_b   1.000
_cell.length_c   1.000
_cell.angle_alpha   90.00
_cell.angle_beta   90.00
_cell.angle_gamma   90.00
#
_symmetry.space_group_name_H-M   'P 1'
#
loop_
_entity.id
_entity.type
_entity.pdbx_description
1 polymer ?
#
loop_
_entity_poly.entity_id
_entity_poly.type
_entity_poly.pdbx_seq_one_letter_code
_entity_poly.pdbx_strand_id
1 'polypeptide(L)'
;MKKIVLLMPFILFSGEISVKKLINNYQRGHYKYVCLEGYKNFRILEKDEDLLSMYAFSCLRSDYIDRLAVPLLILGKTKESRKNRAYFSLILAQKNILISALTDGEKYTNLHVPTSDHIISKVFNLYFQKKYKKIDNIYEFFDKNNKNCIYRVYIQYKKSRPFLVIEEIQNKSKKIHIYR
;
A
#
# COMPACT_ATOMS: atom_id res chain seq x y z
N MET A 1 34.89 -54.29 15.95
CA MET A 1 34.19 -53.13 16.56
C MET A 1 33.36 -52.44 15.47
N LYS A 2 32.06 -52.72 15.39
CA LYS A 2 31.16 -52.13 14.37
C LYS A 2 30.64 -50.78 14.89
N LYS A 3 30.97 -49.69 14.20
CA LYS A 3 30.42 -48.35 14.50
C LYS A 3 28.99 -48.28 13.95
N ILE A 4 28.01 -48.17 14.84
CA ILE A 4 26.61 -47.90 14.49
C ILE A 4 26.50 -46.39 14.24
N VAL A 5 26.31 -46.01 12.98
CA VAL A 5 26.01 -44.62 12.60
C VAL A 5 24.51 -44.43 12.81
N LEU A 6 24.17 -43.72 13.89
CA LEU A 6 22.80 -43.33 14.22
C LEU A 6 22.38 -42.16 13.31
N LEU A 7 21.67 -42.47 12.23
CA LEU A 7 21.03 -41.46 11.37
C LEU A 7 19.84 -40.84 12.12
N MET A 8 20.05 -39.64 12.67
CA MET A 8 18.98 -38.83 13.25
C MET A 8 18.08 -38.30 12.11
N PRO A 9 16.76 -38.54 12.13
CA PRO A 9 15.87 -37.97 11.14
C PRO A 9 15.73 -36.46 11.42
N PHE A 10 16.24 -35.65 10.50
CA PHE A 10 16.08 -34.20 10.51
C PHE A 10 14.62 -33.87 10.13
N ILE A 11 13.74 -33.74 11.13
CA ILE A 11 12.37 -33.31 10.92
C ILE A 11 12.41 -31.84 10.53
N LEU A 12 12.39 -31.56 9.22
CA LEU A 12 12.13 -30.23 8.69
C LEU A 12 10.68 -29.87 9.00
N PHE A 13 10.44 -29.16 10.10
CA PHE A 13 9.20 -28.42 10.30
C PHE A 13 9.16 -27.26 9.30
N SER A 14 8.73 -27.53 8.07
CA SER A 14 8.25 -26.49 7.17
C SER A 14 6.88 -26.05 7.70
N GLY A 15 6.86 -24.98 8.49
CA GLY A 15 5.62 -24.34 8.93
C GLY A 15 4.91 -23.72 7.73
N GLU A 16 4.18 -24.53 6.98
CA GLU A 16 3.31 -24.07 5.90
C GLU A 16 2.25 -23.17 6.51
N ILE A 17 2.27 -21.88 6.18
CA ILE A 17 1.22 -20.97 6.62
C ILE A 17 -0.05 -21.42 5.91
N SER A 18 -1.02 -21.89 6.69
CA SER A 18 -2.31 -22.24 6.11
C SER A 18 -2.97 -20.97 5.56
N VAL A 19 -3.44 -21.03 4.32
CA VAL A 19 -4.28 -19.99 3.69
C VAL A 19 -5.41 -19.56 4.63
N LYS A 20 -5.97 -20.51 5.38
CA LYS A 20 -6.96 -20.28 6.45
C LYS A 20 -6.51 -19.25 7.49
N LYS A 21 -5.24 -19.29 7.91
CA LYS A 21 -4.68 -18.33 8.87
C LYS A 21 -4.62 -16.92 8.28
N LEU A 22 -4.27 -16.78 7.00
CA LEU A 22 -4.27 -15.48 6.31
C LEU A 22 -5.69 -14.92 6.21
N ILE A 23 -6.66 -15.74 5.79
CA ILE A 23 -8.07 -15.34 5.70
C ILE A 23 -8.61 -14.89 7.06
N ASN A 24 -8.39 -15.68 8.12
CA ASN A 24 -8.87 -15.32 9.47
C ASN A 24 -8.23 -14.01 9.98
N ASN A 25 -6.94 -13.77 9.71
CA ASN A 25 -6.30 -12.51 10.07
C ASN A 25 -6.83 -11.33 9.24
N TYR A 26 -7.15 -11.55 7.97
CA TYR A 26 -7.77 -10.53 7.12
C TYR A 26 -9.14 -10.10 7.68
N GLN A 27 -9.98 -11.08 8.01
CA GLN A 27 -11.32 -10.85 8.58
C GLN A 27 -11.27 -10.11 9.92
N ARG A 28 -10.22 -10.34 10.72
CA ARG A 28 -9.98 -9.63 12.00
C ARG A 28 -9.33 -8.25 11.83
N GLY A 29 -9.09 -7.80 10.59
CA GLY A 29 -8.48 -6.51 10.32
C GLY A 29 -6.97 -6.44 10.50
N HIS A 30 -6.29 -7.58 10.65
CA HIS A 30 -4.82 -7.65 10.80
C HIS A 30 -4.10 -7.52 9.44
N TYR A 31 -4.37 -6.44 8.71
CA TYR A 31 -3.90 -6.25 7.33
C TYR A 31 -2.38 -6.24 7.21
N LYS A 32 -1.66 -5.64 8.17
CA LYS A 32 -0.20 -5.64 8.17
C LYS A 32 0.35 -7.07 8.24
N TYR A 33 -0.23 -7.93 9.08
CA TYR A 33 0.17 -9.33 9.16
C TYR A 33 -0.07 -10.05 7.83
N VAL A 34 -1.25 -9.90 7.24
CA VAL A 34 -1.60 -10.55 5.97
C VAL A 34 -0.71 -10.06 4.84
N CYS A 35 -0.39 -8.77 4.77
CA CYS A 35 0.55 -8.24 3.79
C CYS A 35 1.97 -8.80 3.99
N LEU A 36 2.48 -8.85 5.21
CA LEU A 36 3.83 -9.34 5.49
C LEU A 36 3.98 -10.84 5.23
N GLU A 37 3.04 -11.64 5.72
CA GLU A 37 3.05 -13.09 5.54
C GLU A 37 2.68 -13.50 4.11
N GLY A 38 1.75 -12.78 3.47
CA GLY A 38 1.42 -13.03 2.08
C GLY A 38 2.59 -12.77 1.13
N TYR A 39 3.45 -11.79 1.44
CA TYR A 39 4.67 -11.55 0.66
C TYR A 39 5.66 -12.72 0.78
N LYS A 40 5.84 -13.27 1.98
CA LYS A 40 6.71 -14.44 2.20
C LYS A 40 6.20 -15.69 1.48
N ASN A 41 4.88 -15.81 1.34
CA ASN A 41 4.20 -16.98 0.79
C ASN A 41 3.53 -16.67 -0.56
N PHE A 42 4.07 -15.71 -1.32
CA PHE A 42 3.41 -15.16 -2.50
C PHE A 42 3.09 -16.22 -3.56
N ARG A 43 3.96 -17.23 -3.72
CA ARG A 43 3.78 -18.38 -4.63
C ARG A 43 2.49 -19.16 -4.40
N ILE A 44 1.97 -19.16 -3.17
CA ILE A 44 0.69 -19.80 -2.85
C ILE A 44 -0.47 -18.90 -3.29
N LEU A 45 -0.34 -17.59 -3.03
CA LEU A 45 -1.39 -16.61 -3.27
C LEU A 45 -1.59 -16.29 -4.76
N GLU A 46 -0.52 -16.27 -5.55
CA GLU A 46 -0.59 -15.90 -6.98
C GLU A 46 -1.42 -16.87 -7.84
N LYS A 47 -1.72 -18.06 -7.31
CA LYS A 47 -2.53 -19.08 -7.98
C LYS A 47 -4.02 -18.79 -7.93
N ASP A 48 -4.47 -17.92 -7.03
CA ASP A 48 -5.87 -17.61 -6.77
C ASP A 48 -6.06 -16.08 -6.71
N GLU A 49 -6.89 -15.54 -7.61
CA GLU A 49 -7.08 -14.09 -7.74
C GLU A 49 -7.77 -13.45 -6.53
N ASP A 50 -8.57 -14.20 -5.77
CA ASP A 50 -9.24 -13.70 -4.57
C ASP A 50 -8.24 -13.61 -3.42
N LEU A 51 -7.39 -14.63 -3.25
CA LEU A 51 -6.29 -14.59 -2.27
C LEU A 51 -5.28 -13.51 -2.61
N LEU A 52 -4.93 -13.35 -3.89
CA LEU A 52 -4.03 -12.31 -4.34
C LEU A 52 -4.63 -10.91 -4.13
N SER A 53 -5.93 -10.73 -4.40
CA SER A 53 -6.65 -9.48 -4.11
C SER A 53 -6.68 -9.19 -2.61
N MET A 54 -6.96 -10.19 -1.76
CA MET A 54 -6.93 -10.06 -0.30
C MET A 54 -5.55 -9.58 0.19
N TYR A 55 -4.48 -10.16 -0.35
CA TYR A 55 -3.11 -9.72 -0.08
C TYR A 55 -2.86 -8.28 -0.53
N ALA A 56 -3.25 -7.92 -1.75
CA ALA A 56 -3.05 -6.58 -2.29
C ALA A 56 -3.79 -5.53 -1.47
N PHE A 57 -5.07 -5.76 -1.14
CA PHE A 57 -5.84 -4.89 -0.24
C PHE A 57 -5.22 -4.80 1.16
N SER A 58 -4.69 -5.90 1.68
CA SER A 58 -3.98 -5.90 2.96
C SER A 58 -2.76 -4.99 2.93
N CYS A 59 -1.97 -5.05 1.87
CA CYS A 59 -0.82 -4.17 1.69
C CYS A 59 -1.21 -2.71 1.52
N LEU A 60 -2.26 -2.44 0.75
CA LEU A 60 -2.81 -1.10 0.59
C LEU A 60 -3.26 -0.50 1.95
N ARG A 61 -4.00 -1.26 2.76
CA ARG A 61 -4.50 -0.84 4.08
C ARG A 61 -3.42 -0.68 5.15
N SER A 62 -2.21 -1.19 4.89
CA SER A 62 -1.07 -1.13 5.80
C SER A 62 0.11 -0.33 5.24
N ASP A 63 -0.16 0.54 4.26
CA ASP A 63 0.78 1.47 3.61
C ASP A 63 1.94 0.82 2.85
N TYR A 64 1.89 -0.50 2.57
CA TYR A 64 2.87 -1.22 1.75
C TYR A 64 2.51 -1.16 0.25
N ILE A 65 2.26 0.03 -0.27
CA ILE A 65 1.68 0.23 -1.63
C ILE A 65 2.59 -0.26 -2.75
N ASP A 66 3.91 -0.25 -2.59
CA ASP A 66 4.85 -0.81 -3.58
C ASP A 66 4.61 -2.28 -3.88
N ARG A 67 4.06 -3.02 -2.91
CA ARG A 67 3.77 -4.44 -3.07
C ARG A 67 2.61 -4.70 -4.03
N LEU A 68 1.89 -3.66 -4.47
CA LEU A 68 0.88 -3.78 -5.51
C LEU A 68 1.48 -4.04 -6.90
N ALA A 69 2.75 -3.70 -7.13
CA ALA A 69 3.39 -3.82 -8.44
C ALA A 69 3.30 -5.24 -9.03
N VAL A 70 3.48 -6.29 -8.22
CA VAL A 70 3.41 -7.68 -8.69
C VAL A 70 1.96 -8.17 -8.88
N PRO A 71 1.02 -8.00 -7.92
CA PRO A 71 -0.39 -8.31 -8.12
C PRO A 71 -0.99 -7.72 -9.40
N LEU A 72 -0.59 -6.50 -9.76
CA LEU A 72 -1.05 -5.82 -10.98
C LEU A 72 -0.72 -6.59 -12.28
N LEU A 73 0.36 -7.36 -12.30
CA LEU A 73 0.76 -8.13 -13.47
C LEU A 73 -0.07 -9.42 -13.62
N ILE A 74 -0.64 -9.92 -12.52
CA ILE A 74 -1.28 -11.23 -12.45
C ILE A 74 -2.80 -11.12 -12.52
N LEU A 75 -3.38 -10.14 -11.82
CA LEU A 75 -4.82 -9.92 -11.78
C LEU A 75 -5.38 -9.61 -13.18
N GLY A 76 -6.45 -10.28 -13.60
CA GLY A 76 -7.22 -9.90 -14.78
C GLY A 76 -8.20 -10.95 -15.32
N LYS A 77 -8.20 -12.18 -14.79
CA LYS A 77 -9.01 -13.28 -15.33
C LYS A 77 -10.50 -13.01 -15.08
N THR A 78 -10.87 -12.71 -13.84
CA THR A 78 -12.27 -12.43 -13.47
C THR A 78 -12.63 -10.94 -13.62
N LYS A 79 -13.93 -10.64 -13.73
CA LYS A 79 -14.43 -9.26 -13.76
C LYS A 79 -14.02 -8.48 -12.50
N GLU A 80 -14.09 -9.12 -11.34
CA GLU A 80 -13.73 -8.49 -10.07
C GLU A 80 -12.23 -8.27 -9.95
N SER A 81 -11.41 -9.24 -10.35
CA SER A 81 -9.96 -9.10 -10.44
C SER A 81 -9.53 -7.94 -11.35
N ARG A 82 -10.19 -7.75 -12.51
CA ARG A 82 -9.92 -6.58 -13.37
C ARG A 82 -10.25 -5.24 -12.70
N LYS A 83 -11.34 -5.15 -11.94
CA LYS A 83 -11.66 -3.93 -11.17
C LYS A 83 -10.61 -3.68 -10.08
N ASN A 84 -10.24 -4.72 -9.33
CA ASN A 84 -9.22 -4.62 -8.30
C ASN A 84 -7.89 -4.16 -8.88
N ARG A 85 -7.47 -4.75 -10.01
CA ARG A 85 -6.29 -4.31 -10.77
C ARG A 85 -6.36 -2.84 -11.14
N ALA A 86 -7.46 -2.39 -11.75
CA ALA A 86 -7.63 -0.99 -12.14
C ALA A 86 -7.54 -0.05 -10.92
N TYR A 87 -8.16 -0.42 -9.80
CA TYR A 87 -8.09 0.35 -8.56
C TYR A 87 -6.67 0.41 -7.99
N PHE A 88 -5.96 -0.72 -7.92
CA PHE A 88 -4.56 -0.74 -7.45
C PHE A 88 -3.63 0.06 -8.36
N SER A 89 -3.83 -0.01 -9.68
CA SER A 89 -3.06 0.77 -10.66
C SER A 89 -3.27 2.26 -10.44
N LEU A 90 -4.52 2.69 -10.20
CA LEU A 90 -4.86 4.07 -9.93
C LEU A 90 -4.08 4.59 -8.71
N ILE A 91 -4.12 3.88 -7.57
CA ILE A 91 -3.45 4.33 -6.35
C ILE A 91 -1.93 4.39 -6.54
N LEU A 92 -1.34 3.37 -7.15
CA LEU A 92 0.11 3.33 -7.36
C LEU A 92 0.58 4.45 -8.30
N ALA A 93 -0.17 4.72 -9.37
CA ALA A 93 0.11 5.82 -10.29
C ALA A 93 0.00 7.18 -9.59
N GLN A 94 -1.07 7.41 -8.84
CA GLN A 94 -1.27 8.64 -8.07
C GLN A 94 -0.13 8.87 -7.07
N LYS A 95 0.36 7.81 -6.40
CA LYS A 95 1.53 7.90 -5.51
C LYS A 95 2.76 8.40 -6.26
N ASN A 96 3.09 7.80 -7.40
CA ASN A 96 4.32 8.10 -8.15
C ASN A 96 4.29 9.52 -8.72
N ILE A 97 3.15 9.92 -9.29
CA ILE A 97 2.94 11.28 -9.80
C ILE A 97 3.07 12.30 -8.68
N LEU A 98 2.48 12.03 -7.51
CA LEU A 98 2.58 12.94 -6.36
C LEU A 98 4.02 13.06 -5.84
N ILE A 99 4.77 11.96 -5.78
CA ILE A 99 6.19 11.99 -5.40
C ILE A 99 6.99 12.86 -6.37
N SER A 100 6.84 12.67 -7.68
CA SER A 100 7.57 13.47 -8.67
C SER A 100 7.15 14.94 -8.64
N ALA A 101 5.84 15.25 -8.56
CA ALA A 101 5.37 16.63 -8.47
C ALA A 101 5.90 17.36 -7.22
N LEU A 102 5.98 16.67 -6.08
CA LEU A 102 6.48 17.25 -4.82
C LEU A 102 8.01 17.33 -4.75
N THR A 103 8.73 16.48 -5.48
CA THR A 103 10.20 16.43 -5.48
C THR A 103 10.79 17.34 -6.56
N ASP A 104 10.29 17.21 -7.79
CA ASP A 104 10.86 17.80 -9.00
C ASP A 104 10.11 19.06 -9.44
N GLY A 105 8.96 19.34 -8.81
CA GLY A 105 8.11 20.47 -9.19
C GLY A 105 7.41 20.28 -10.54
N GLU A 106 7.27 19.04 -11.01
CA GLU A 106 6.61 18.72 -12.28
C GLU A 106 5.17 19.27 -12.31
N LYS A 107 4.85 19.98 -13.39
CA LYS A 107 3.53 20.57 -13.62
C LYS A 107 2.74 19.70 -14.56
N TYR A 108 1.92 18.81 -14.01
CA TYR A 108 0.91 18.11 -14.80
C TYR A 108 -0.26 19.05 -15.05
N THR A 109 -0.36 19.55 -16.29
CA THR A 109 -1.51 20.35 -16.73
C THR A 109 -2.60 19.44 -17.26
N ASN A 110 -3.87 19.75 -16.98
CA ASN A 110 -5.05 19.04 -17.49
C ASN A 110 -5.13 17.53 -17.14
N LEU A 111 -4.42 17.08 -16.10
CA LEU A 111 -4.46 15.69 -15.67
C LEU A 111 -5.81 15.39 -15.00
N HIS A 112 -6.66 14.62 -15.68
CA HIS A 112 -7.91 14.10 -15.15
C HIS A 112 -7.75 12.60 -14.89
N VAL A 113 -7.66 12.23 -13.62
CA VAL A 113 -7.61 10.82 -13.21
C VAL A 113 -8.82 10.50 -12.33
N PRO A 114 -9.31 9.24 -12.36
CA PRO A 114 -10.35 8.81 -11.44
C PRO A 114 -9.95 9.01 -9.98
N THR A 115 -10.95 9.16 -9.12
CA THR A 115 -10.74 9.40 -7.69
C THR A 115 -11.22 8.19 -6.87
N SER A 116 -10.80 8.11 -5.61
CA SER A 116 -11.26 7.10 -4.67
C SER A 116 -11.17 7.63 -3.24
N ASP A 117 -11.68 6.84 -2.29
CA ASP A 117 -11.64 7.19 -0.87
C ASP A 117 -10.27 6.93 -0.22
N HIS A 118 -9.32 6.36 -0.95
CA HIS A 118 -7.97 6.15 -0.44
C HIS A 118 -7.26 7.48 -0.19
N ILE A 119 -6.49 7.58 0.90
CA ILE A 119 -5.84 8.83 1.33
C ILE A 119 -4.93 9.44 0.27
N ILE A 120 -4.18 8.62 -0.48
CA ILE A 120 -3.37 9.09 -1.62
C ILE A 120 -4.25 9.76 -2.67
N SER A 121 -5.41 9.18 -2.98
CA SER A 121 -6.32 9.72 -3.98
C SER A 121 -6.92 11.04 -3.52
N LYS A 122 -7.30 11.15 -2.24
CA LYS A 122 -7.78 12.40 -1.63
C LYS A 122 -6.73 13.51 -1.73
N VAL A 123 -5.51 13.23 -1.24
CA VAL A 123 -4.39 14.20 -1.27
C VAL A 123 -4.03 14.58 -2.70
N PHE A 124 -3.95 13.60 -3.61
CA PHE A 124 -3.66 13.82 -5.02
C PHE A 124 -4.63 14.83 -5.63
N ASN A 125 -5.94 14.65 -5.42
CA ASN A 125 -6.95 15.56 -5.94
C ASN A 125 -6.81 16.97 -5.34
N LEU A 126 -6.59 17.07 -4.04
CA LEU A 126 -6.44 18.37 -3.37
C LEU A 126 -5.18 19.11 -3.87
N TYR A 127 -4.10 18.38 -4.12
CA TYR A 127 -2.86 18.90 -4.70
C TYR A 127 -3.06 19.48 -6.10
N PHE A 128 -3.59 18.70 -7.04
CA PHE A 128 -3.76 19.16 -8.42
C PHE A 128 -4.87 20.22 -8.59
N GLN A 129 -5.83 20.26 -7.67
CA GLN A 129 -6.81 21.36 -7.59
C GLN A 129 -6.23 22.63 -6.94
N LYS A 130 -4.94 22.64 -6.54
CA LYS A 130 -4.26 23.75 -5.86
C LYS A 130 -4.98 24.19 -4.58
N LYS A 131 -5.60 23.25 -3.87
CA LYS A 131 -6.36 23.50 -2.62
C LYS A 131 -5.49 23.23 -1.40
N TYR A 132 -4.40 23.96 -1.26
CA TYR A 132 -3.47 23.79 -0.15
C TYR A 132 -2.83 25.10 0.28
N LYS A 133 -2.38 25.12 1.53
CA LYS A 133 -1.42 26.11 2.04
C LYS A 133 -0.04 25.47 2.06
N LYS A 134 0.94 26.08 1.39
CA LYS A 134 2.34 25.65 1.47
C LYS A 134 3.03 26.42 2.58
N ILE A 135 3.61 25.70 3.53
CA ILE A 135 4.45 26.25 4.61
C ILE A 135 5.79 25.51 4.49
N ASP A 136 6.83 26.22 4.08
CA ASP A 136 8.13 25.65 3.70
C ASP A 136 7.97 24.52 2.66
N ASN A 137 8.35 23.29 3.02
CA ASN A 137 8.22 22.09 2.19
C ASN A 137 7.02 21.21 2.56
N ILE A 138 6.10 21.71 3.39
CA ILE A 138 4.90 21.02 3.83
C ILE A 138 3.68 21.61 3.13
N TYR A 139 2.88 20.72 2.55
CA TYR A 139 1.60 21.05 1.94
C TYR A 139 0.49 20.68 2.92
N GLU A 140 -0.21 21.69 3.44
CA GLU A 140 -1.38 21.51 4.31
C GLU A 140 -2.66 21.59 3.47
N PHE A 141 -3.46 20.52 3.53
CA PHE A 141 -4.75 20.42 2.87
C PHE A 141 -5.87 20.39 3.89
N PHE A 142 -6.97 21.07 3.57
CA PHE A 142 -8.19 21.09 4.38
C PHE A 142 -9.25 20.27 3.67
N ASP A 143 -9.84 19.30 4.37
CA ASP A 143 -10.99 18.58 3.82
C ASP A 143 -12.20 19.53 3.77
N LYS A 144 -12.79 19.69 2.58
CA LYS A 144 -13.97 20.52 2.38
C LYS A 144 -15.19 20.02 3.14
N ASN A 145 -15.30 18.70 3.30
CA ASN A 145 -16.45 18.04 3.89
C ASN A 145 -16.27 17.81 5.41
N ASN A 146 -15.03 17.91 5.90
CA ASN A 146 -14.71 17.75 7.31
C ASN A 146 -13.66 18.77 7.74
N LYS A 147 -14.10 19.93 8.23
CA LYS A 147 -13.21 21.01 8.69
C LYS A 147 -12.23 20.59 9.80
N ASN A 148 -12.48 19.47 10.47
CA ASN A 148 -11.61 18.95 11.52
C ASN A 148 -10.57 17.95 11.01
N CYS A 149 -10.49 17.71 9.69
CA CYS A 149 -9.49 16.85 9.07
C CYS A 149 -8.49 17.70 8.27
N ILE A 150 -7.23 17.59 8.64
CA ILE A 150 -6.11 18.25 7.98
C ILE A 150 -5.14 17.18 7.51
N TYR A 151 -4.67 17.31 6.27
CA TYR A 151 -3.61 16.48 5.74
C TYR A 151 -2.33 17.30 5.63
N ARG A 152 -1.24 16.84 6.25
CA ARG A 152 0.10 17.41 6.02
C ARG A 152 0.91 16.47 5.15
N VAL A 153 1.43 16.97 4.04
CA VAL A 153 2.11 16.14 3.05
C VAL A 153 3.46 16.73 2.74
N TYR A 154 4.48 15.88 2.77
CA TYR A 154 5.85 16.27 2.49
C TYR A 154 6.67 15.07 2.03
N ILE A 155 7.83 15.36 1.44
CA ILE A 155 8.79 14.36 1.00
C ILE A 155 9.89 14.22 2.06
N GLN A 156 10.26 12.98 2.35
CA GLN A 156 11.46 12.64 3.11
C GLN A 156 12.38 11.77 2.26
N TYR A 157 13.64 11.63 2.67
CA TYR A 157 14.65 10.89 1.92
C TYR A 157 15.25 9.76 2.74
N LYS A 158 15.46 8.60 2.10
CA LYS A 158 16.23 7.50 2.66
C LYS A 158 17.26 7.04 1.63
N LYS A 159 18.55 7.21 1.91
CA LYS A 159 19.65 6.92 0.97
C LYS A 159 19.40 7.57 -0.41
N SER A 160 19.05 8.86 -0.40
CA SER A 160 18.71 9.66 -1.60
C SER A 160 17.43 9.27 -2.36
N ARG A 161 16.71 8.21 -1.94
CA ARG A 161 15.39 7.88 -2.50
C ARG A 161 14.30 8.70 -1.80
N PRO A 162 13.52 9.53 -2.52
CA PRO A 162 12.39 10.25 -1.94
C PRO A 162 11.27 9.27 -1.57
N PHE A 163 10.55 9.58 -0.51
CA PHE A 163 9.34 8.88 -0.11
C PHE A 163 8.30 9.85 0.42
N LEU A 164 7.04 9.50 0.20
CA LEU A 164 5.89 10.34 0.55
C LEU A 164 5.50 10.09 2.00
N VAL A 165 5.30 11.17 2.76
CA VAL A 165 4.69 11.13 4.08
C VAL A 165 3.38 11.91 4.05
N ILE A 166 2.32 11.30 4.57
CA ILE A 166 1.02 11.94 4.77
C ILE A 166 0.65 11.81 6.25
N GLU A 167 0.52 12.94 6.93
CA GLU A 167 -0.06 13.00 8.26
C GLU A 167 -1.55 13.32 8.14
N GLU A 168 -2.40 12.40 8.56
CA GLU A 168 -3.84 12.60 8.71
C GLU A 168 -4.11 13.03 10.15
N ILE A 169 -4.54 14.27 10.34
CA ILE A 169 -4.83 14.87 11.63
C ILE A 169 -6.33 15.06 11.73
N GLN A 170 -6.96 14.40 12.70
CA GLN A 170 -8.40 14.52 12.94
C GLN A 170 -8.65 14.81 14.42
N ASN A 171 -9.18 16.00 14.72
CA ASN A 171 -9.36 16.48 16.10
C ASN A 171 -8.05 16.44 16.91
N LYS A 172 -7.84 15.38 17.71
CA LYS A 172 -6.65 15.14 18.55
C LYS A 172 -5.87 13.89 18.13
N SER A 173 -6.36 13.10 17.18
CA SER A 173 -5.65 11.93 16.68
C SER A 173 -4.80 12.30 15.47
N LYS A 174 -3.62 11.70 15.40
CA LYS A 174 -2.68 11.83 14.28
C LYS A 174 -2.32 10.44 13.78
N LYS A 175 -2.56 10.18 12.51
CA LYS A 175 -2.14 8.96 11.82
C LYS A 175 -1.09 9.34 10.78
N ILE A 176 0.02 8.62 10.77
CA ILE A 176 1.13 8.87 9.85
C ILE A 176 1.20 7.73 8.86
N HIS A 177 1.13 8.08 7.58
CA HIS A 177 1.27 7.19 6.45
C HIS A 177 2.62 7.43 5.79
N ILE A 178 3.37 6.36 5.54
CA ILE A 178 4.71 6.42 4.96
C ILE A 178 4.75 5.51 3.73
N TYR A 179 4.92 6.11 2.55
CA TYR A 179 4.95 5.40 1.27
C TYR A 179 6.32 5.51 0.63
N ARG A 180 7.10 4.41 0.70
CA ARG A 180 8.47 4.32 0.20
C ARG A 180 8.56 4.03 -1.30
#